data_AF-A0A936MNB1-F1
#
_entry.id   AF-A0A936MNB1-F1
#
_cell.length_a   1.000
_cell.length_b   1.000
_cell.length_c   1.000
_cell.angle_alpha   90.00
_cell.angle_beta   90.00
_cell.angle_gamma   90.00
#
_symmetry.space_group_name_H-M   'P 1'
#
loop_
_entity.id
_entity.type
_entity.pdbx_description
1 polymer ?
#
loop_
_entity_poly.entity_id
_entity_poly.type
_entity_poly.pdbx_seq_one_letter_code
_entity_poly.pdbx_strand_id
1 'polypeptide(L)'
;MEMPTADTSADAYLSKSTYTVARVAADPKTKGLETALDAAHTSIKTTLRERDDLEEQAQKKAALLDADDEACDDVVEEFELHLLGAVKKNRDNPKYKRYFADGLRAVTTAEPREEEPKIVADILESMAEDENDPEIGAIVTQWKPKLTAARAKVIATVESLETTEKAIAYIKEKKLPVLMATWREEYKKLEGALLTVYASNPKRVARFFKPFRKNRKVSKLQSPVVPPESP
;
A
#
# COMPACT_ATOMS: atom_id res chain seq x y z
N MET A 1 19.57 26.27 12.20
CA MET A 1 18.18 25.78 12.29
C MET A 1 18.16 24.28 12.61
N GLU A 2 17.07 23.71 13.17
CA GLU A 2 16.95 22.26 13.40
C GLU A 2 16.52 21.55 12.11
N MET A 3 17.28 20.54 11.68
CA MET A 3 16.99 19.75 10.47
C MET A 3 16.14 18.51 10.81
N PRO A 4 15.27 18.06 9.90
CA PRO A 4 14.58 16.79 10.05
C PRO A 4 15.56 15.61 10.08
N THR A 5 15.21 14.56 10.83
CA THR A 5 15.95 13.29 10.91
C THR A 5 15.50 12.30 9.84
N ALA A 6 16.17 11.15 9.76
CA ALA A 6 15.77 10.04 8.88
C ALA A 6 14.32 9.59 9.15
N ASP A 7 13.90 9.58 10.42
CA ASP A 7 12.56 9.12 10.83
C ASP A 7 11.46 10.18 10.66
N THR A 8 11.79 11.37 10.13
CA THR A 8 10.78 12.42 9.97
C THR A 8 9.88 12.09 8.78
N SER A 9 8.60 11.81 9.04
CA SER A 9 7.58 11.59 8.01
C SER A 9 7.46 12.75 7.03
N ALA A 10 7.16 12.48 5.76
CA ALA A 10 7.02 13.51 4.73
C ALA A 10 5.96 14.58 5.07
N ASP A 11 4.85 14.21 5.72
CA ASP A 11 3.81 15.15 6.17
C ASP A 11 4.32 16.22 7.13
N ALA A 12 5.31 15.87 7.96
CA ALA A 12 5.89 16.80 8.91
C ALA A 12 6.62 17.95 8.20
N TYR A 13 7.19 17.70 7.01
CA TYR A 13 7.87 18.72 6.19
C TYR A 13 6.88 19.78 5.72
N LEU A 14 5.66 19.38 5.36
CA LEU A 14 4.63 20.28 4.85
C LEU A 14 4.32 21.39 5.86
N SER A 15 4.03 21.02 7.11
CA SER A 15 3.68 21.99 8.16
C SER A 15 4.76 23.04 8.44
N LYS A 16 6.04 22.64 8.38
CA LYS A 16 7.19 23.54 8.62
C LYS A 16 7.44 24.43 7.42
N SER A 17 7.41 23.83 6.23
CA SER A 17 7.59 24.54 4.97
C SER A 17 6.52 25.60 4.76
N THR A 18 5.24 25.29 5.03
CA THR A 18 4.15 26.28 4.90
C THR A 18 4.39 27.51 5.77
N TYR A 19 4.83 27.33 7.01
CA TYR A 19 5.17 28.46 7.88
C TYR A 19 6.34 29.27 7.32
N THR A 20 7.43 28.58 6.95
CA THR A 20 8.65 29.24 6.47
C THR A 20 8.39 30.04 5.20
N VAL A 21 7.73 29.43 4.21
CA VAL A 21 7.35 30.07 2.94
C VAL A 21 6.50 31.30 3.21
N ALA A 22 5.43 31.17 3.99
CA ALA A 22 4.55 32.30 4.32
C ALA A 22 5.29 33.41 5.08
N ARG A 23 6.19 33.06 6.00
CA ARG A 23 6.91 34.04 6.82
C ARG A 23 7.95 34.83 6.01
N VAL A 24 8.60 34.18 5.04
CA VAL A 24 9.56 34.81 4.10
C VAL A 24 8.81 35.70 3.11
N ALA A 25 7.70 35.23 2.54
CA ALA A 25 6.88 35.99 1.61
C ALA A 25 6.26 37.26 2.23
N ALA A 26 5.95 37.21 3.55
CA ALA A 26 5.39 38.33 4.29
C ALA A 26 6.39 39.43 4.66
N ASP A 27 7.71 39.18 4.57
CA ASP A 27 8.73 40.16 4.89
C ASP A 27 9.23 40.86 3.62
N PRO A 28 9.08 42.19 3.48
CA PRO A 28 9.45 42.91 2.26
C PRO A 28 10.91 42.73 1.83
N LYS A 29 11.84 42.44 2.75
CA LYS A 29 13.26 42.27 2.45
C LYS A 29 13.61 40.88 1.90
N THR A 30 12.73 39.90 2.09
CA THR A 30 13.02 38.50 1.77
C THR A 30 12.00 37.88 0.84
N LYS A 31 10.92 38.60 0.52
CA LYS A 31 9.89 38.18 -0.42
C LYS A 31 10.51 37.73 -1.75
N GLY A 32 10.11 36.56 -2.22
CA GLY A 32 10.60 35.92 -3.44
C GLY A 32 11.71 34.89 -3.20
N LEU A 33 12.42 34.95 -2.06
CA LEU A 33 13.46 33.97 -1.74
C LEU A 33 12.87 32.57 -1.43
N GLU A 34 11.59 32.50 -1.05
CA GLU A 34 10.89 31.26 -0.73
C GLU A 34 10.54 30.39 -1.93
N THR A 35 10.62 30.92 -3.16
CA THR A 35 10.06 30.30 -4.37
C THR A 35 10.53 28.85 -4.59
N ALA A 36 11.83 28.58 -4.45
CA ALA A 36 12.38 27.23 -4.65
C ALA A 36 11.93 26.25 -3.56
N LEU A 37 11.83 26.71 -2.31
CA LEU A 37 11.32 25.91 -1.20
C LEU A 37 9.82 25.63 -1.37
N ASP A 38 9.04 26.59 -1.88
CA ASP A 38 7.61 26.43 -2.15
C ASP A 38 7.35 25.46 -3.31
N ALA A 39 8.21 25.46 -4.33
CA ALA A 39 8.19 24.45 -5.39
C ALA A 39 8.44 23.04 -4.82
N ALA A 40 9.50 22.87 -4.01
CA ALA A 40 9.80 21.59 -3.36
C ALA A 40 8.67 21.13 -2.41
N HIS A 41 8.06 22.06 -1.67
CA HIS A 41 6.87 21.80 -0.84
C HIS A 41 5.71 21.27 -1.67
N THR A 42 5.41 21.94 -2.79
CA THR A 42 4.33 21.57 -3.69
C THR A 42 4.56 20.19 -4.28
N SER A 43 5.79 19.86 -4.70
CA SER A 43 6.11 18.51 -5.19
C SER A 43 5.86 17.43 -4.16
N ILE A 44 6.32 17.60 -2.90
CA ILE A 44 6.05 16.64 -1.81
C ILE A 44 4.54 16.50 -1.58
N LYS A 45 3.82 17.62 -1.52
CA LYS A 45 2.37 17.63 -1.28
C LYS A 45 1.59 16.90 -2.37
N THR A 46 1.93 17.14 -3.64
CA THR A 46 1.30 16.48 -4.78
C THR A 46 1.58 14.99 -4.79
N THR A 47 2.84 14.58 -4.53
CA THR A 47 3.20 13.14 -4.47
C THR A 47 2.57 12.42 -3.27
N LEU A 48 2.34 13.10 -2.14
CA LEU A 48 1.60 12.52 -1.02
C LEU A 48 0.14 12.27 -1.38
N ARG A 49 -0.51 13.21 -2.07
CA ARG A 49 -1.88 13.01 -2.59
C ARG A 49 -1.95 11.86 -3.58
N GLU A 50 -1.01 11.80 -4.52
CA GLU A 50 -0.91 10.70 -5.49
C GLU A 50 -0.77 9.34 -4.80
N ARG A 51 0.02 9.26 -3.71
CA ARG A 51 0.10 8.05 -2.89
C ARG A 51 -1.24 7.71 -2.26
N ASP A 52 -1.90 8.68 -1.63
CA ASP A 52 -3.17 8.44 -0.93
C ASP A 52 -4.27 8.00 -1.91
N ASP A 53 -4.33 8.61 -3.10
CA ASP A 53 -5.24 8.21 -4.19
C ASP A 53 -4.96 6.77 -4.66
N LEU A 54 -3.68 6.37 -4.78
CA LEU A 54 -3.29 5.01 -5.13
C LEU A 54 -3.61 4.01 -4.00
N GLU A 55 -3.44 4.39 -2.74
CA GLU A 55 -3.82 3.56 -1.59
C GLU A 55 -5.33 3.31 -1.56
N GLU A 56 -6.15 4.33 -1.86
CA GLU A 56 -7.60 4.16 -2.04
C GLU A 56 -7.92 3.21 -3.21
N GLN A 57 -7.22 3.34 -4.34
CA GLN A 57 -7.40 2.44 -5.48
C GLN A 57 -6.99 1.00 -5.15
N ALA A 58 -5.92 0.80 -4.38
CA ALA A 58 -5.50 -0.53 -3.94
C ALA A 58 -6.58 -1.20 -3.09
N GLN A 59 -7.21 -0.45 -2.17
CA GLN A 59 -8.32 -0.96 -1.36
C GLN A 59 -9.53 -1.37 -2.21
N LYS A 60 -9.88 -0.56 -3.22
CA LYS A 60 -10.97 -0.92 -4.16
C LYS A 60 -10.65 -2.19 -4.94
N LYS A 61 -9.40 -2.35 -5.38
CA LYS A 61 -8.94 -3.54 -6.12
C LYS A 61 -8.85 -4.78 -5.23
N ALA A 62 -8.48 -4.64 -3.96
CA ALA A 62 -8.52 -5.73 -2.99
C ALA A 62 -9.96 -6.24 -2.81
N ALA A 63 -10.94 -5.33 -2.65
CA ALA A 63 -12.34 -5.73 -2.57
C ALA A 63 -12.86 -6.40 -3.86
N LEU A 64 -12.34 -6.01 -5.03
CA LEU A 64 -12.64 -6.71 -6.28
C LEU A 64 -12.02 -8.11 -6.33
N LEU A 65 -10.80 -8.27 -5.79
CA LEU A 65 -10.16 -9.58 -5.67
C LEU A 65 -10.99 -10.50 -4.79
N ASP A 66 -11.41 -10.04 -3.61
CA ASP A 66 -12.27 -10.81 -2.70
C ASP A 66 -13.56 -11.28 -3.40
N ALA A 67 -14.19 -10.42 -4.20
CA ALA A 67 -15.41 -10.75 -4.93
C ALA A 67 -15.17 -11.69 -6.12
N ASP A 68 -14.05 -11.53 -6.85
CA ASP A 68 -13.70 -12.42 -7.97
C ASP A 68 -13.25 -13.82 -7.47
N ASP A 69 -12.62 -13.89 -6.29
CA ASP A 69 -12.25 -15.10 -5.57
C ASP A 69 -13.50 -15.87 -5.11
N GLU A 70 -14.43 -15.20 -4.41
CA GLU A 70 -15.72 -15.80 -4.02
C GLU A 70 -16.50 -16.33 -5.25
N ALA A 71 -16.48 -15.59 -6.36
CA ALA A 71 -17.09 -16.04 -7.60
C ALA A 71 -16.36 -17.20 -8.28
N CYS A 72 -15.04 -17.36 -8.05
CA CYS A 72 -14.28 -18.52 -8.53
C CYS A 72 -14.63 -19.76 -7.70
N ASP A 73 -14.66 -19.60 -6.37
CA ASP A 73 -15.10 -20.62 -5.42
C ASP A 73 -16.49 -21.15 -5.78
N ASP A 74 -17.48 -20.28 -5.99
CA ASP A 74 -18.84 -20.68 -6.40
C ASP A 74 -18.82 -21.60 -7.64
N VAL A 75 -17.99 -21.28 -8.64
CA VAL A 75 -17.89 -22.08 -9.87
C VAL A 75 -17.21 -23.43 -9.60
N VAL A 76 -16.20 -23.46 -8.71
CA VAL A 76 -15.53 -24.70 -8.28
C VAL A 76 -16.50 -25.58 -7.49
N GLU A 77 -17.27 -25.01 -6.56
CA GLU A 77 -18.27 -25.72 -5.77
C GLU A 77 -19.39 -26.30 -6.66
N GLU A 78 -19.91 -25.51 -7.60
CA GLU A 78 -20.92 -26.00 -8.55
C GLU A 78 -20.37 -27.14 -9.42
N PHE A 79 -19.13 -27.01 -9.92
CA PHE A 79 -18.47 -28.09 -10.65
C PHE A 79 -18.32 -29.36 -9.78
N GLU A 80 -17.87 -29.22 -8.54
CA GLU A 80 -17.73 -30.33 -7.59
C GLU A 80 -19.05 -31.06 -7.36
N LEU A 81 -20.14 -30.30 -7.18
CA LEU A 81 -21.47 -30.86 -6.94
C LEU A 81 -21.94 -31.70 -8.13
N HIS A 82 -21.74 -31.21 -9.36
CA HIS A 82 -22.09 -31.94 -10.57
C HIS A 82 -21.23 -33.20 -10.73
N LEU A 83 -19.92 -33.10 -10.46
CA LEU A 83 -19.00 -34.22 -10.50
C LEU A 83 -19.38 -35.30 -9.48
N LEU A 84 -19.67 -34.91 -8.23
CA LEU A 84 -20.18 -35.81 -7.19
C LEU A 84 -21.46 -36.51 -7.61
N GLY A 85 -22.37 -35.80 -8.29
CA GLY A 85 -23.57 -36.38 -8.87
C GLY A 85 -23.25 -37.54 -9.81
N ALA A 86 -22.31 -37.34 -10.74
CA ALA A 86 -21.88 -38.36 -11.70
C ALA A 86 -21.21 -39.56 -11.04
N VAL A 87 -20.38 -39.33 -10.01
CA VAL A 87 -19.69 -40.41 -9.29
C VAL A 87 -20.51 -41.02 -8.14
N LYS A 88 -21.85 -40.84 -8.14
CA LYS A 88 -22.77 -41.38 -7.11
C LYS A 88 -22.38 -40.98 -5.68
N LYS A 89 -21.93 -39.75 -5.51
CA LYS A 89 -21.46 -39.15 -4.24
C LYS A 89 -20.26 -39.86 -3.61
N ASN A 90 -19.50 -40.62 -4.40
CA ASN A 90 -18.31 -41.31 -3.92
C ASN A 90 -17.06 -40.42 -4.07
N ARG A 91 -16.63 -39.80 -2.97
CA ARG A 91 -15.39 -38.99 -2.90
C ARG A 91 -14.10 -39.80 -3.05
N ASP A 92 -14.18 -41.13 -2.90
CA ASP A 92 -13.04 -42.02 -3.16
C ASP A 92 -12.98 -42.50 -4.62
N ASN A 93 -13.94 -42.10 -5.47
CA ASN A 93 -13.89 -42.43 -6.88
C ASN A 93 -12.65 -41.80 -7.53
N PRO A 94 -11.84 -42.55 -8.31
CA PRO A 94 -10.66 -42.02 -8.99
C PRO A 94 -10.94 -40.77 -9.83
N LYS A 95 -12.11 -40.68 -10.47
CA LYS A 95 -12.53 -39.51 -11.25
C LYS A 95 -12.77 -38.27 -10.39
N TYR A 96 -13.24 -38.45 -9.16
CA TYR A 96 -13.39 -37.34 -8.21
C TYR A 96 -12.02 -36.87 -7.69
N LYS A 97 -11.20 -37.82 -7.22
CA LYS A 97 -9.87 -37.53 -6.66
C LYS A 97 -8.90 -36.94 -7.68
N ARG A 98 -9.16 -37.11 -8.97
CA ARG A 98 -8.40 -36.45 -10.04
C ARG A 98 -8.44 -34.92 -9.93
N TYR A 99 -9.59 -34.36 -9.56
CA TYR A 99 -9.78 -32.91 -9.44
C TYR A 99 -9.65 -32.40 -8.00
N PHE A 100 -10.08 -33.23 -7.04
CA PHE A 100 -10.15 -32.85 -5.62
C PHE A 100 -9.41 -33.88 -4.76
N ALA A 101 -8.11 -34.06 -5.00
CA ALA A 101 -7.28 -35.04 -4.28
C ALA A 101 -7.29 -34.80 -2.77
N ASP A 102 -7.14 -33.54 -2.37
CA ASP A 102 -7.17 -33.08 -0.97
C ASP A 102 -8.55 -32.52 -0.57
N GLY A 103 -9.56 -32.70 -1.42
CA GLY A 103 -10.93 -32.25 -1.24
C GLY A 103 -11.18 -30.79 -1.66
N LEU A 104 -12.47 -30.45 -1.79
CA LEU A 104 -12.94 -29.13 -2.24
C LEU A 104 -12.33 -27.96 -1.45
N ARG A 105 -12.27 -28.08 -0.12
CA ARG A 105 -11.72 -27.02 0.75
C ARG A 105 -10.26 -26.70 0.46
N ALA A 106 -9.47 -27.65 -0.05
CA ALA A 106 -8.09 -27.36 -0.41
C ALA A 106 -8.00 -26.35 -1.57
N VAL A 107 -9.03 -26.26 -2.41
CA VAL A 107 -9.15 -25.26 -3.48
C VAL A 107 -9.72 -23.96 -2.90
N THR A 108 -10.89 -24.03 -2.26
CA THR A 108 -11.66 -22.83 -1.85
C THR A 108 -11.16 -22.11 -0.60
N THR A 109 -10.02 -22.54 -0.04
CA THR A 109 -9.36 -21.83 1.06
C THR A 109 -7.89 -21.55 0.74
N ALA A 110 -7.46 -21.86 -0.48
CA ALA A 110 -6.13 -21.57 -0.96
C ALA A 110 -5.97 -20.05 -1.13
N GLU A 111 -4.73 -19.57 -1.07
CA GLU A 111 -4.47 -18.14 -1.21
C GLU A 111 -4.78 -17.67 -2.67
N PRO A 112 -5.63 -16.64 -2.87
CA PRO A 112 -6.17 -16.27 -4.19
C PRO A 112 -5.16 -15.62 -5.15
N ARG A 113 -4.04 -15.12 -4.64
CA ARG A 113 -2.98 -14.49 -5.44
C ARG A 113 -1.96 -15.51 -5.94
N GLU A 114 -1.72 -16.58 -5.18
CA GLU A 114 -0.60 -17.49 -5.42
C GLU A 114 -0.99 -18.95 -5.63
N GLU A 115 -1.93 -19.48 -4.86
CA GLU A 115 -2.20 -20.93 -4.78
C GLU A 115 -3.44 -21.32 -5.58
N GLU A 116 -4.57 -20.68 -5.32
CA GLU A 116 -5.87 -21.01 -5.91
C GLU A 116 -5.86 -20.96 -7.45
N PRO A 117 -5.27 -19.94 -8.11
CA PRO A 117 -5.14 -19.92 -9.57
C PRO A 117 -4.26 -21.04 -10.14
N LYS A 118 -3.33 -21.62 -9.36
CA LYS A 118 -2.52 -22.77 -9.81
C LYS A 118 -3.32 -24.05 -9.70
N ILE A 119 -4.01 -24.25 -8.58
CA ILE A 119 -4.86 -25.42 -8.36
C ILE A 119 -5.96 -25.48 -9.43
N VAL A 120 -6.63 -24.35 -9.72
CA VAL A 120 -7.64 -24.29 -10.79
C VAL A 120 -7.02 -24.51 -12.17
N ALA A 121 -5.75 -24.16 -12.39
CA ALA A 121 -5.06 -24.49 -13.64
C ALA A 121 -4.87 -26.02 -13.80
N ASP A 122 -4.48 -26.71 -12.73
CA ASP A 122 -4.28 -28.17 -12.73
C ASP A 122 -5.62 -28.91 -12.94
N ILE A 123 -6.71 -28.39 -12.37
CA ILE A 123 -8.08 -28.85 -12.64
C ILE A 123 -8.42 -28.70 -14.13
N LEU A 124 -8.15 -27.54 -14.72
CA LEU A 124 -8.41 -27.26 -16.13
C LEU A 124 -7.58 -28.12 -17.08
N GLU A 125 -6.35 -28.47 -16.70
CA GLU A 125 -5.51 -29.41 -17.45
C GLU A 125 -6.12 -30.82 -17.40
N SER A 126 -6.49 -31.29 -16.22
CA SER A 126 -7.19 -32.59 -16.06
C SER A 126 -8.49 -32.65 -16.86
N MET A 127 -9.25 -31.55 -16.91
CA MET A 127 -10.47 -31.43 -17.70
C MET A 127 -10.21 -31.67 -19.19
N ALA A 128 -9.08 -31.22 -19.74
CA ALA A 128 -8.80 -31.38 -21.17
C ALA A 128 -8.65 -32.86 -21.58
N GLU A 129 -8.21 -33.72 -20.66
CA GLU A 129 -8.05 -35.16 -20.90
C GLU A 129 -9.38 -35.93 -20.81
N ASP A 130 -10.32 -35.43 -20.01
CA ASP A 130 -11.55 -36.12 -19.65
C ASP A 130 -12.77 -35.70 -20.53
N GLU A 131 -12.59 -34.83 -21.53
CA GLU A 131 -13.68 -34.34 -22.40
C GLU A 131 -14.45 -35.48 -23.10
N ASN A 132 -13.77 -36.59 -23.39
CA ASN A 132 -14.35 -37.77 -24.04
C ASN A 132 -14.76 -38.88 -23.06
N ASP A 133 -14.65 -38.66 -21.74
CA ASP A 133 -15.05 -39.66 -20.75
C ASP A 133 -16.58 -39.86 -20.76
N PRO A 134 -17.08 -41.10 -20.82
CA PRO A 134 -18.51 -41.38 -20.96
C PRO A 134 -19.35 -41.02 -19.72
N GLU A 135 -18.74 -40.86 -18.54
CA GLU A 135 -19.46 -40.53 -17.30
C GLU A 135 -19.36 -39.04 -16.96
N ILE A 136 -18.21 -38.39 -17.23
CA ILE A 136 -17.95 -37.01 -16.80
C ILE A 136 -17.69 -36.03 -17.95
N GLY A 137 -17.49 -36.48 -19.19
CA GLY A 137 -17.08 -35.61 -20.31
C GLY A 137 -18.06 -34.49 -20.64
N ALA A 138 -19.37 -34.73 -20.49
CA ALA A 138 -20.39 -33.69 -20.65
C ALA A 138 -20.30 -32.61 -19.56
N ILE A 139 -20.01 -32.99 -18.32
CA ILE A 139 -19.82 -32.08 -17.19
C ILE A 139 -18.56 -31.24 -17.46
N VAL A 140 -17.45 -31.90 -17.77
CA VAL A 140 -16.18 -31.26 -18.09
C VAL A 140 -16.35 -30.22 -19.21
N THR A 141 -17.00 -30.59 -20.31
CA THR A 141 -17.24 -29.69 -21.46
C THR A 141 -18.07 -28.46 -21.07
N GLN A 142 -19.05 -28.63 -20.17
CA GLN A 142 -19.90 -27.55 -19.69
C GLN A 142 -19.17 -26.59 -18.75
N TRP A 143 -18.32 -27.12 -17.85
CA TRP A 143 -17.74 -26.36 -16.74
C TRP A 143 -16.36 -25.76 -17.05
N LYS A 144 -15.56 -26.40 -17.92
CA LYS A 144 -14.26 -25.90 -18.35
C LYS A 144 -14.26 -24.42 -18.77
N PRO A 145 -15.16 -23.93 -19.65
CA PRO A 145 -15.16 -22.51 -20.04
C PRO A 145 -15.53 -21.57 -18.87
N LYS A 146 -16.37 -22.01 -17.92
CA LYS A 146 -16.75 -21.21 -16.75
C LYS A 146 -15.56 -21.04 -15.79
N LEU A 147 -14.90 -22.14 -15.43
CA LEU A 147 -13.69 -22.12 -14.58
C LEU A 147 -12.55 -21.34 -15.23
N THR A 148 -12.36 -21.51 -16.55
CA THR A 148 -11.38 -20.72 -17.31
C THR A 148 -11.65 -19.23 -17.18
N ALA A 149 -12.92 -18.81 -17.32
CA ALA A 149 -13.30 -17.41 -17.21
C ALA A 149 -13.17 -16.87 -15.78
N ALA A 150 -13.56 -17.65 -14.77
CA ALA A 150 -13.44 -17.26 -13.36
C ALA A 150 -11.98 -17.06 -12.95
N ARG A 151 -11.13 -18.06 -13.20
CA ARG A 151 -9.67 -17.99 -12.99
C ARG A 151 -9.03 -16.79 -13.70
N ALA A 152 -9.45 -16.51 -14.94
CA ALA A 152 -8.90 -15.38 -15.69
C ALA A 152 -9.24 -14.02 -15.06
N LYS A 153 -10.41 -13.88 -14.41
CA LYS A 153 -10.77 -12.66 -13.68
C LYS A 153 -9.90 -12.48 -12.44
N VAL A 154 -9.74 -13.53 -11.63
CA VAL A 154 -8.86 -13.51 -10.45
C VAL A 154 -7.46 -13.05 -10.85
N ILE A 155 -6.85 -13.69 -11.86
CA ILE A 155 -5.51 -13.31 -12.35
C ILE A 155 -5.46 -11.84 -12.80
N ALA A 156 -6.42 -11.39 -13.60
CA ALA A 156 -6.44 -10.01 -14.08
C ALA A 156 -6.57 -9.00 -12.93
N THR A 157 -7.36 -9.32 -11.91
CA THR A 157 -7.54 -8.48 -10.72
C THR A 157 -6.28 -8.47 -9.85
N VAL A 158 -5.59 -9.61 -9.68
CA VAL A 158 -4.28 -9.70 -9.00
C VAL A 158 -3.23 -8.85 -9.71
N GLU A 159 -3.07 -9.00 -11.02
CA GLU A 159 -2.10 -8.21 -11.82
C GLU A 159 -2.38 -6.70 -11.73
N SER A 160 -3.66 -6.33 -11.75
CA SER A 160 -4.10 -4.95 -11.59
C SER A 160 -3.79 -4.39 -10.20
N LEU A 161 -4.01 -5.18 -9.14
CA LEU A 161 -3.69 -4.82 -7.76
C LEU A 161 -2.18 -4.65 -7.58
N GLU A 162 -1.38 -5.63 -8.03
CA GLU A 162 0.08 -5.59 -7.96
C GLU A 162 0.67 -4.36 -8.64
N THR A 163 0.11 -3.96 -9.79
CA THR A 163 0.56 -2.76 -10.51
C THR A 163 0.39 -1.51 -9.64
N THR A 164 -0.73 -1.40 -8.92
CA THR A 164 -0.97 -0.31 -7.98
C THR A 164 -0.05 -0.39 -6.76
N GLU A 165 0.14 -1.58 -6.18
CA GLU A 165 1.07 -1.78 -5.06
C GLU A 165 2.51 -1.40 -5.41
N LYS A 166 2.99 -1.79 -6.61
CA LYS A 166 4.31 -1.41 -7.14
C LYS A 166 4.43 0.10 -7.31
N ALA A 167 3.38 0.78 -7.78
CA ALA A 167 3.37 2.24 -7.88
C ALA A 167 3.45 2.92 -6.50
N ILE A 168 2.71 2.42 -5.51
CA ILE A 168 2.79 2.91 -4.12
C ILE A 168 4.20 2.71 -3.55
N ALA A 169 4.78 1.52 -3.73
CA ALA A 169 6.13 1.20 -3.28
C ALA A 169 7.16 2.14 -3.93
N TYR A 170 7.06 2.39 -5.24
CA TYR A 170 7.93 3.33 -5.94
C TYR A 170 7.84 4.74 -5.35
N ILE A 171 6.63 5.23 -5.02
CA ILE A 171 6.47 6.54 -4.39
C ILE A 171 7.15 6.57 -3.02
N LYS A 172 6.92 5.55 -2.17
CA LYS A 172 7.43 5.48 -0.80
C LYS A 172 8.96 5.34 -0.76
N GLU A 173 9.51 4.47 -1.60
CA GLU A 173 10.93 4.06 -1.52
C GLU A 173 11.86 4.89 -2.41
N LYS A 174 11.34 5.46 -3.50
CA LYS A 174 12.17 6.19 -4.49
C LYS A 174 11.80 7.67 -4.56
N LYS A 175 10.53 7.98 -4.86
CA LYS A 175 10.11 9.35 -5.19
C LYS A 175 10.15 10.29 -3.97
N LEU A 176 9.50 9.91 -2.87
CA LEU A 176 9.43 10.75 -1.66
C LEU A 176 10.81 11.01 -1.03
N PRO A 177 11.72 10.02 -0.87
CA PRO A 177 13.05 10.28 -0.32
C PRO A 177 13.86 11.30 -1.13
N VAL A 178 13.79 11.25 -2.46
CA VAL A 178 14.46 12.23 -3.34
C VAL A 178 13.86 13.62 -3.14
N LEU A 179 12.53 13.75 -3.15
CA LEU A 179 11.86 15.04 -2.93
C LEU A 179 12.16 15.63 -1.54
N MET A 180 12.22 14.78 -0.51
CA MET A 180 12.61 15.20 0.84
C MET A 180 14.07 15.66 0.89
N ALA A 181 14.98 15.03 0.14
CA ALA A 181 16.37 15.49 0.02
C ALA A 181 16.43 16.86 -0.66
N THR A 182 15.77 17.04 -1.81
CA THR A 182 15.66 18.34 -2.50
C THR A 182 15.10 19.41 -1.58
N TRP A 183 14.04 19.11 -0.83
CA TRP A 183 13.48 20.04 0.14
C TRP A 183 14.50 20.46 1.20
N ARG A 184 15.30 19.52 1.75
CA ARG A 184 16.33 19.84 2.75
C ARG A 184 17.41 20.75 2.18
N GLU A 185 17.78 20.57 0.92
CA GLU A 185 18.73 21.44 0.24
C GLU A 185 18.19 22.85 0.08
N GLU A 186 16.97 23.00 -0.45
CA GLU A 186 16.34 24.31 -0.63
C GLU A 186 16.10 25.02 0.71
N TYR A 187 15.76 24.26 1.76
CA TYR A 187 15.60 24.81 3.10
C TYR A 187 16.91 25.38 3.66
N LYS A 188 18.05 24.71 3.42
CA LYS A 188 19.39 25.21 3.79
C LYS A 188 19.81 26.41 2.95
N LYS A 189 19.57 26.38 1.63
CA LYS A 189 19.87 27.51 0.73
C LYS A 189 19.10 28.75 1.17
N LEU A 190 17.83 28.59 1.54
CA LEU A 190 17.01 29.67 2.07
C LEU A 190 17.56 30.23 3.38
N GLU A 191 17.98 29.39 4.34
CA GLU A 191 18.64 29.86 5.57
C GLU A 191 19.88 30.69 5.25
N GLY A 192 20.73 30.22 4.33
CA GLY A 192 21.91 30.95 3.87
C GLY A 192 21.57 32.31 3.26
N ALA A 193 20.58 32.37 2.38
CA ALA A 193 20.12 33.62 1.78
C ALA A 193 19.58 34.60 2.83
N LEU A 194 18.80 34.12 3.81
CA LEU A 194 18.28 34.93 4.90
C LEU A 194 19.39 35.46 5.82
N LEU A 195 20.45 34.68 6.07
CA LEU A 195 21.62 35.12 6.82
C LEU A 195 22.37 36.25 6.11
N THR A 196 22.43 36.22 4.78
CA THR A 196 23.01 37.33 3.99
C THR A 196 22.16 38.60 4.11
N VAL A 197 20.83 38.50 3.99
CA VAL A 197 19.92 39.65 4.13
C VAL A 197 19.94 40.23 5.55
N TYR A 198 20.08 39.38 6.56
CA TYR A 198 20.09 39.75 7.98
C TYR A 198 21.46 39.59 8.65
N ALA A 199 22.55 39.91 7.95
CA ALA A 199 23.91 39.71 8.44
C ALA A 199 24.19 40.37 9.80
N SER A 200 23.60 41.54 10.07
CA SER A 200 23.73 42.27 11.33
C SER A 200 22.88 41.71 12.47
N ASN A 201 21.92 40.83 12.19
CA ASN A 201 21.06 40.21 13.19
C ASN A 201 20.72 38.76 12.83
N PRO A 202 21.70 37.83 12.91
CA PRO A 202 21.49 36.44 12.53
C PRO A 202 20.45 35.73 13.42
N LYS A 203 20.24 36.20 14.66
CA LYS A 203 19.19 35.68 15.55
C LYS A 203 17.78 35.90 14.99
N ARG A 204 17.58 36.90 14.11
CA ARG A 204 16.30 37.14 13.45
C ARG A 204 15.94 36.03 12.46
N VAL A 205 16.94 35.41 11.81
CA VAL A 205 16.73 34.34 10.82
C VAL A 205 16.03 33.13 11.42
N ALA A 206 16.36 32.77 12.66
CA ALA A 206 15.71 31.66 13.37
C ALA A 206 14.18 31.81 13.48
N ARG A 207 13.63 33.04 13.44
CA ARG A 207 12.19 33.30 13.52
C ARG A 207 11.43 32.96 12.24
N PHE A 208 12.14 32.81 11.12
CA PHE A 208 11.56 32.37 9.84
C PHE A 208 11.31 30.86 9.81
N PHE A 209 11.86 30.10 10.75
CA PHE A 209 11.79 28.65 10.75
C PHE A 209 11.11 28.12 12.01
N LYS A 210 10.30 27.07 11.87
CA LYS A 210 9.76 26.32 13.02
C LYS A 210 10.65 25.12 13.35
N PRO A 211 10.85 24.78 14.64
CA PRO A 211 11.59 23.58 15.02
C PRO A 211 10.85 22.31 14.58
N PHE A 212 11.60 21.27 14.24
CA PHE A 212 11.05 19.97 13.82
C PHE A 212 10.64 19.12 15.02
N ARG A 213 11.36 19.20 16.16
CA ARG A 213 10.95 18.54 17.40
C ARG A 213 10.05 19.44 18.26
N LYS A 214 9.05 18.86 18.93
CA LYS A 214 8.39 19.52 20.07
C LYS A 214 9.45 19.73 21.15
N ASN A 215 9.61 20.96 21.64
CA ASN A 215 10.39 21.23 22.84
C ASN A 215 9.90 20.30 23.96
N ARG A 216 10.69 19.29 24.31
CA ARG A 216 10.48 18.49 25.51
C ARG A 216 10.79 19.43 26.69
N LYS A 217 9.78 20.18 27.15
CA LYS A 217 9.91 21.04 28.32
C LYS A 217 10.41 20.15 29.46
N VAL A 218 11.49 20.60 30.07
CA VAL A 218 12.13 20.10 31.27
C VAL A 218 11.07 19.92 32.37
N SER A 219 10.58 18.70 32.58
CA SER A 219 9.93 18.30 33.83
C SER A 219 10.99 17.71 34.76
N LYS A 220 11.91 18.54 35.21
CA LYS A 220 12.73 18.24 36.39
C LYS A 220 12.33 19.26 37.45
N LEU A 221 11.34 18.91 38.26
CA LEU A 221 11.10 19.41 39.62
C LEU A 221 9.84 18.69 40.15
N GLN A 222 10.01 17.42 40.48
CA GLN A 222 9.24 16.76 41.54
C GLN A 222 10.16 15.65 42.05
N SER A 223 10.96 16.01 43.05
CA SER A 223 11.73 15.07 43.84
C SER A 223 10.77 14.07 44.52
N PRO A 224 11.18 12.81 44.72
CA PRO A 224 10.32 11.84 45.38
C PRO A 224 10.14 12.23 46.85
N VAL A 225 8.88 12.31 47.28
CA VAL A 225 8.50 12.35 48.69
C VAL A 225 8.86 10.98 49.29
N VAL A 226 9.81 10.97 50.22
CA VAL A 226 10.12 9.80 51.06
C VAL A 226 8.96 9.63 52.05
N PRO A 227 8.28 8.48 52.11
CA PRO A 227 7.28 8.23 53.15
C PRO A 227 7.97 7.97 54.50
N PRO A 228 7.35 8.39 55.62
CA PRO A 228 7.94 8.27 56.93
C PRO A 228 7.98 6.80 57.38
N GLU A 229 9.13 6.38 57.92
CA GLU A 229 9.18 5.21 58.80
C GLU A 229 8.21 5.43 59.97
N SER A 230 7.48 4.39 60.32
CA SER A 230 6.73 4.34 61.58
C SER A 230 7.00 2.99 62.27
N PRO A 231 7.08 3.00 63.61
CA PRO A 231 7.68 1.96 64.45
C PRO A 231 6.86 0.68 64.59
#